data_AF-A0A0L0LDV9-F1
#
_entry.id   AF-A0A0L0LDV9-F1
#
_cell.length_a   1.000
_cell.length_b   1.000
_cell.length_c   1.000
_cell.angle_alpha   90.00
_cell.angle_beta   90.00
_cell.angle_gamma   90.00
#
_symmetry.space_group_name_H-M   'P 1'
#
loop_
_entity.id
_entity.type
_entity.pdbx_description
1 polymer ?
#
loop_
_entity_poly.entity_id
_entity_poly.type
_entity_poly.pdbx_seq_one_letter_code
_entity_poly.pdbx_strand_id
1 'polypeptide(L)'
;MIISYLRTNKNASYFIYAFSVLVIAIAVFLPQRSQDVYAQTGCAEPTCPPGYFPFCMRTCDFGWPDGSGCFDNSSCVDCNEIPGGCGEPEPVYSQAYYQNYYQGYYEGYYQSYYQGYYQGYYEGYYQSYYQGYYEGYYEGYYQSYYQGYYEGYYEGYYQSYYQGYYEGGYEGAYEDSYYTGPDLIASYTSPASGSAGGITLTGRVTNQGDTGTGSFTSYFEVQASSTLSWTSPAITLAASANQVVTASRGLGAGSYQVRLCADGAGTITESNEANNCSAWSPLTVTAGAAPDLVASYTSPSSGTEGSITLTGQATNQGTSATGPFASYFEVQGSGTLSGPSAPITLAASASATITASRTFTAAGSPYQVRLCADGYGAVVESNESNNCSSWASLTISPAAGPPSGGTFPTLTL
;
A
#
# COMPACT_ATOMS: atom_id res chain seq x y z
N MET A 1 24.16 7.92 -8.12
CA MET A 1 23.92 7.12 -6.89
C MET A 1 22.84 7.71 -5.98
N ILE A 2 22.68 9.05 -5.90
CA ILE A 2 21.62 9.69 -5.06
C ILE A 2 20.21 9.56 -5.68
N ILE A 3 20.09 9.47 -7.00
CA ILE A 3 18.79 9.33 -7.69
C ILE A 3 18.18 7.91 -7.55
N SER A 4 19.00 6.88 -7.35
CA SER A 4 18.50 5.50 -7.12
C SER A 4 18.02 5.26 -5.69
N TYR A 5 18.45 6.06 -4.71
CA TYR A 5 18.04 5.89 -3.31
C TYR A 5 16.65 6.48 -3.02
N LEU A 6 16.12 7.32 -3.90
CA LEU A 6 14.85 8.02 -3.72
C LEU A 6 13.63 7.26 -4.26
N ARG A 7 13.81 6.12 -4.95
CA ARG A 7 12.70 5.35 -5.53
C ARG A 7 12.09 4.29 -4.59
N THR A 8 12.74 3.95 -3.49
CA THR A 8 12.33 2.81 -2.63
C THR A 8 11.96 3.17 -1.19
N ASN A 9 11.97 4.45 -0.81
CA ASN A 9 11.67 4.86 0.56
C ASN A 9 10.43 5.79 0.64
N LYS A 10 9.33 5.30 1.22
CA LYS A 10 8.05 6.02 1.41
C LYS A 10 8.10 7.22 2.38
N ASN A 11 9.28 7.56 2.91
CA ASN A 11 9.48 8.69 3.83
C ASN A 11 10.27 9.88 3.23
N ALA A 12 10.53 9.89 1.92
CA ALA A 12 11.28 10.98 1.27
C ALA A 12 10.55 12.34 1.25
N SER A 13 9.24 12.38 1.53
CA SER A 13 8.45 13.62 1.55
C SER A 13 8.75 14.54 2.74
N TYR A 14 9.31 14.00 3.84
CA TYR A 14 9.66 14.79 5.03
C TYR A 14 10.98 15.58 4.87
N PHE A 15 11.89 15.12 4.00
CA PHE A 15 13.20 15.76 3.81
C PHE A 15 13.12 17.04 2.95
N ILE A 16 12.13 17.13 2.06
CA ILE A 16 11.91 18.31 1.21
C ILE A 16 11.27 19.44 2.04
N TYR A 17 10.33 19.12 2.93
CA TYR A 17 9.71 20.10 3.83
C TYR A 17 10.69 20.67 4.87
N ALA A 18 11.63 19.86 5.39
CA ALA A 18 12.62 20.33 6.36
C ALA A 18 13.64 21.31 5.75
N PHE A 19 13.96 21.18 4.45
CA PHE A 19 14.88 22.10 3.76
C PHE A 19 14.20 23.43 3.39
N SER A 20 12.91 23.42 3.06
CA SER A 20 12.12 24.64 2.79
C SER A 20 11.88 25.49 4.03
N VAL A 21 11.73 24.87 5.20
CA VAL A 21 11.51 25.58 6.47
C VAL A 21 12.80 26.23 7.01
N LEU A 22 13.98 25.66 6.70
CA LEU A 22 15.27 26.24 7.11
C LEU A 22 15.64 27.51 6.31
N VAL A 23 15.21 27.62 5.04
CA VAL A 23 15.45 28.80 4.18
C VAL A 23 14.55 29.98 4.57
N ILE A 24 13.34 29.69 5.06
CA ILE A 24 12.40 30.72 5.52
C ILE A 24 12.80 31.24 6.93
N ALA A 25 13.44 30.41 7.76
CA ALA A 25 13.88 30.81 9.09
C ALA A 25 15.07 31.81 9.10
N ILE A 26 15.85 31.92 8.01
CA ILE A 26 16.96 32.89 7.89
C ILE A 26 16.45 34.29 7.48
N ALA A 27 15.23 34.41 6.95
CA ALA A 27 14.62 35.70 6.60
C ALA A 27 13.81 36.35 7.75
N VAL A 28 13.57 35.62 8.85
CA VAL A 28 12.69 36.05 9.95
C VAL A 28 13.45 36.55 11.19
N PHE A 29 14.78 36.41 11.25
CA PHE A 29 15.58 36.90 12.37
C PHE A 29 16.74 37.79 11.90
N LEU A 30 16.48 39.11 11.78
CA LEU A 30 17.28 40.25 12.27
C LEU A 30 16.78 41.59 11.63
N PRO A 31 16.92 42.74 12.31
CA PRO A 31 15.77 43.48 12.83
C PRO A 31 15.46 44.80 12.09
N GLN A 32 14.19 45.22 12.20
CA GLN A 32 13.75 46.59 11.93
C GLN A 32 14.31 47.59 12.97
N ARG A 33 14.80 48.74 12.48
CA ARG A 33 14.87 50.05 13.17
C ARG A 33 14.65 51.10 12.08
N SER A 34 13.46 51.68 11.93
CA SER A 34 12.79 52.74 12.72
C SER A 34 12.83 54.05 11.93
N GLN A 35 11.66 54.45 11.43
CA GLN A 35 11.34 55.83 11.05
C GLN A 35 11.46 56.74 12.29
N ASP A 36 11.94 57.97 12.06
CA ASP A 36 11.45 59.24 12.60
C ASP A 36 12.11 60.31 11.71
N VAL A 37 11.44 61.32 11.16
CA VAL A 37 10.84 62.45 11.88
C VAL A 37 9.74 63.11 11.03
N TYR A 38 8.65 63.43 11.73
CA TYR A 38 7.47 64.21 11.32
C TYR A 38 7.75 65.72 11.16
N ALA A 39 6.90 66.38 10.36
CA ALA A 39 6.35 67.75 10.53
C ALA A 39 7.33 68.95 10.35
N GLN A 40 6.96 70.15 9.87
CA GLN A 40 5.71 70.78 9.40
C GLN A 40 6.07 72.19 8.85
N THR A 41 5.18 72.73 8.01
CA THR A 41 4.81 74.15 7.82
C THR A 41 5.76 75.17 7.18
N GLY A 42 5.22 75.85 6.15
CA GLY A 42 5.38 77.30 6.01
C GLY A 42 5.60 77.81 4.58
N CYS A 43 4.51 78.09 3.85
CA CYS A 43 4.27 79.39 3.19
C CYS A 43 2.95 79.37 2.41
N ALA A 44 2.18 80.45 2.59
CA ALA A 44 0.78 80.60 2.25
C ALA A 44 0.49 80.72 0.74
N GLU A 45 -0.73 80.31 0.36
CA GLU A 45 -1.30 80.55 -0.96
C GLU A 45 -1.53 82.06 -1.22
N PRO A 46 -1.23 82.56 -2.43
CA PRO A 46 -1.96 83.66 -3.02
C PRO A 46 -3.17 83.12 -3.79
N THR A 47 -4.36 83.48 -3.30
CA THR A 47 -5.66 83.33 -3.95
C THR A 47 -5.68 83.93 -5.36
N CYS A 48 -6.01 83.14 -6.38
CA CYS A 48 -6.52 83.64 -7.66
C CYS A 48 -8.04 83.31 -7.76
N PRO A 49 -8.90 84.31 -8.02
CA PRO A 49 -10.36 84.14 -8.06
C PRO A 49 -10.86 83.32 -9.27
N PRO A 50 -12.07 82.73 -9.20
CA PRO A 50 -12.58 81.85 -10.24
C PRO A 50 -13.07 82.62 -11.47
N GLY A 51 -12.45 82.37 -12.62
CA GLY A 51 -12.89 82.84 -13.93
C GLY A 51 -11.70 83.25 -14.81
N TYR A 52 -11.48 82.47 -15.89
CA TYR A 52 -10.45 82.61 -16.94
C TYR A 52 -9.07 81.94 -16.67
N PHE A 53 -8.83 80.84 -17.38
CA PHE A 53 -7.49 80.36 -17.79
C PHE A 53 -6.83 81.36 -18.78
N PRO A 54 -5.52 81.29 -19.12
CA PRO A 54 -4.36 80.56 -18.55
C PRO A 54 -3.13 81.49 -18.29
N PHE A 55 -1.99 80.91 -17.89
CA PHE A 55 -0.64 81.49 -17.69
C PHE A 55 -0.27 81.95 -16.26
N CYS A 56 0.17 80.98 -15.45
CA CYS A 56 1.17 81.23 -14.41
C CYS A 56 2.19 80.09 -14.43
N MET A 57 3.27 80.26 -15.21
CA MET A 57 4.52 79.52 -15.05
C MET A 57 5.67 80.54 -14.96
N ARG A 58 6.38 80.55 -13.84
CA ARG A 58 7.80 80.93 -13.71
C ARG A 58 8.40 79.87 -12.77
N THR A 59 9.27 78.94 -13.22
CA THR A 59 10.71 79.12 -13.52
C THR A 59 11.41 79.86 -12.39
N CYS A 60 12.37 79.33 -11.65
CA CYS A 60 13.47 78.45 -12.04
C CYS A 60 13.99 77.71 -10.79
N ASP A 61 14.57 76.53 -11.00
CA ASP A 61 15.78 76.17 -10.27
C ASP A 61 16.76 75.48 -11.22
N PHE A 62 18.04 75.48 -10.83
CA PHE A 62 19.27 75.06 -11.55
C PHE A 62 20.10 76.15 -12.24
N GLY A 63 20.77 76.95 -11.39
CA GLY A 63 22.15 77.39 -11.63
C GLY A 63 23.17 76.39 -11.05
N TRP A 64 24.34 76.28 -11.67
CA TRP A 64 25.44 75.33 -11.39
C TRP A 64 26.28 75.71 -10.14
N PRO A 65 27.13 74.78 -9.63
CA PRO A 65 27.67 74.82 -8.26
C PRO A 65 29.03 75.54 -8.12
N ASP A 66 29.08 76.86 -8.28
CA ASP A 66 30.26 77.65 -7.88
C ASP A 66 30.02 79.09 -7.40
N GLY A 67 28.78 79.58 -7.34
CA GLY A 67 28.45 80.81 -6.60
C GLY A 67 29.21 82.06 -7.06
N SER A 68 29.28 82.30 -8.38
CA SER A 68 29.75 83.57 -8.92
C SER A 68 28.63 84.34 -9.65
N GLY A 69 28.17 85.41 -9.00
CA GLY A 69 27.74 86.64 -9.69
C GLY A 69 26.25 86.85 -9.91
N CYS A 70 25.52 87.21 -8.85
CA CYS A 70 24.43 88.17 -8.99
C CYS A 70 24.99 89.47 -9.57
N PHE A 71 24.37 90.02 -10.63
CA PHE A 71 24.40 91.47 -10.82
C PHE A 71 22.97 91.98 -11.00
N ASP A 72 22.71 92.93 -10.13
CA ASP A 72 21.52 93.72 -9.97
C ASP A 72 21.36 94.72 -11.10
N ASN A 73 20.12 95.16 -11.18
CA ASN A 73 19.58 96.08 -12.14
C ASN A 73 20.11 97.49 -11.88
N SER A 74 21.16 97.92 -12.59
CA SER A 74 21.63 99.30 -12.56
C SER A 74 21.95 99.85 -13.96
N SER A 75 20.91 100.05 -14.76
CA SER A 75 20.85 101.13 -15.75
C SER A 75 19.40 101.51 -16.07
N CYS A 76 18.67 101.91 -15.02
CA CYS A 76 17.47 102.73 -15.16
C CYS A 76 17.89 104.20 -15.15
N VAL A 77 17.50 104.98 -16.17
CA VAL A 77 17.29 106.43 -16.00
C VAL A 77 16.03 106.85 -16.75
N ASP A 78 15.14 107.46 -15.99
CA ASP A 78 13.90 108.12 -16.31
C ASP A 78 14.13 109.29 -17.29
N CYS A 79 13.29 109.42 -18.32
CA CYS A 79 13.41 110.45 -19.35
C CYS A 79 12.49 111.63 -19.01
N ASN A 80 12.97 112.63 -18.27
CA ASN A 80 12.36 113.97 -18.24
C ASN A 80 13.36 115.01 -17.73
N GLU A 81 13.94 115.77 -18.66
CA GLU A 81 14.65 117.08 -18.58
C GLU A 81 15.51 117.12 -19.88
N ILE A 82 15.52 118.09 -20.81
CA ILE A 82 15.34 119.56 -20.81
C ILE A 82 15.56 120.04 -22.28
N PRO A 83 15.22 121.29 -22.68
CA PRO A 83 14.18 121.56 -23.68
C PRO A 83 14.63 122.34 -24.93
N GLY A 84 13.82 122.16 -25.98
CA GLY A 84 13.82 122.92 -27.22
C GLY A 84 12.59 122.53 -28.02
N GLY A 85 11.44 123.08 -27.67
CA GLY A 85 10.26 122.97 -28.52
C GLY A 85 10.52 123.65 -29.86
N CYS A 86 10.21 122.93 -30.94
CA CYS A 86 9.50 123.37 -32.14
C CYS A 86 9.89 122.47 -33.31
N GLY A 87 8.88 121.84 -33.92
CA GLY A 87 8.89 121.52 -35.34
C GLY A 87 9.73 120.30 -35.74
N GLU A 88 9.03 119.30 -36.26
CA GLU A 88 9.51 118.08 -36.93
C GLU A 88 10.78 118.27 -37.80
N PRO A 89 11.61 117.22 -37.95
CA PRO A 89 11.39 116.24 -39.03
C PRO A 89 11.76 114.76 -38.73
N GLU A 90 11.20 113.88 -39.58
CA GLU A 90 11.48 112.44 -39.85
C GLU A 90 12.93 111.93 -39.71
N PRO A 91 13.20 110.60 -39.53
CA PRO A 91 13.28 109.69 -40.70
C PRO A 91 13.01 108.16 -40.54
N VAL A 92 12.51 107.64 -41.67
CA VAL A 92 12.63 106.34 -42.37
C VAL A 92 13.75 105.35 -41.94
N TYR A 93 13.42 104.04 -42.05
CA TYR A 93 14.23 102.80 -41.98
C TYR A 93 14.42 102.15 -40.60
N SER A 94 13.49 101.27 -40.18
CA SER A 94 13.83 100.09 -39.36
C SER A 94 12.70 99.07 -39.12
N GLN A 95 11.43 99.38 -39.38
CA GLN A 95 10.31 98.45 -39.10
C GLN A 95 10.37 97.15 -39.94
N ALA A 96 10.73 97.26 -41.22
CA ALA A 96 10.70 96.13 -42.17
C ALA A 96 11.88 95.16 -42.01
N TYR A 97 13.03 95.61 -41.49
CA TYR A 97 14.19 94.73 -41.25
C TYR A 97 14.06 93.98 -39.92
N TYR A 98 13.48 94.63 -38.90
CA TYR A 98 13.25 94.02 -37.58
C TYR A 98 12.14 92.96 -37.62
N GLN A 99 11.05 93.19 -38.37
CA GLN A 99 10.00 92.17 -38.53
C GLN A 99 10.49 90.94 -39.30
N ASN A 100 11.22 91.11 -40.42
CA ASN A 100 11.61 89.97 -41.25
C ASN A 100 12.73 89.11 -40.62
N TYR A 101 13.67 89.69 -39.87
CA TYR A 101 14.74 88.91 -39.23
C TYR A 101 14.25 88.16 -37.98
N TYR A 102 13.44 88.81 -37.12
CA TYR A 102 12.94 88.18 -35.90
C TYR A 102 11.85 87.14 -36.18
N GLN A 103 10.96 87.41 -37.15
CA GLN A 103 9.89 86.46 -37.50
C GLN A 103 10.44 85.27 -38.28
N GLY A 104 11.35 85.46 -39.24
CA GLY A 104 11.93 84.34 -40.00
C GLY A 104 12.84 83.43 -39.18
N TYR A 105 13.71 84.00 -38.33
CA TYR A 105 14.69 83.22 -37.57
C TYR A 105 14.08 82.54 -36.34
N TYR A 106 13.24 83.25 -35.57
CA TYR A 106 12.66 82.70 -34.34
C TYR A 106 11.53 81.71 -34.65
N GLU A 107 10.66 82.02 -35.62
CA GLU A 107 9.53 81.16 -35.96
C GLU A 107 10.01 79.91 -36.72
N GLY A 108 10.98 80.05 -37.63
CA GLY A 108 11.56 78.92 -38.38
C GLY A 108 12.47 78.01 -37.56
N TYR A 109 13.37 78.55 -36.74
CA TYR A 109 14.29 77.74 -35.93
C TYR A 109 13.58 77.10 -34.74
N TYR A 110 12.67 77.82 -34.07
CA TYR A 110 11.92 77.29 -32.94
C TYR A 110 10.86 76.28 -33.38
N GLN A 111 10.15 76.48 -34.51
CA GLN A 111 9.25 75.45 -35.02
C GLN A 111 10.00 74.22 -35.54
N SER A 112 11.06 74.37 -36.34
CA SER A 112 11.76 73.20 -36.90
C SER A 112 12.52 72.39 -35.86
N TYR A 113 13.15 73.03 -34.87
CA TYR A 113 13.86 72.34 -33.80
C TYR A 113 12.89 71.72 -32.78
N TYR A 114 11.83 72.44 -32.38
CA TYR A 114 10.88 71.95 -31.37
C TYR A 114 9.88 70.93 -31.96
N GLN A 115 9.38 71.11 -33.18
CA GLN A 115 8.58 70.05 -33.84
C GLN A 115 9.48 68.89 -34.29
N GLY A 116 10.61 69.14 -34.95
CA GLY A 116 11.44 68.04 -35.47
C GLY A 116 12.03 67.15 -34.38
N TYR A 117 12.61 67.75 -33.33
CA TYR A 117 13.27 67.00 -32.26
C TYR A 117 12.27 66.41 -31.27
N TYR A 118 11.27 67.19 -30.82
CA TYR A 118 10.32 66.71 -29.81
C TYR A 118 9.29 65.76 -30.41
N GLN A 119 8.79 66.01 -31.63
CA GLN A 119 7.84 65.12 -32.29
C GLN A 119 8.54 63.86 -32.82
N GLY A 120 9.71 63.99 -33.46
CA GLY A 120 10.44 62.82 -33.96
C GLY A 120 10.97 61.89 -32.86
N TYR A 121 11.56 62.45 -31.80
CA TYR A 121 12.14 61.66 -30.71
C TYR A 121 11.07 61.12 -29.77
N TYR A 122 10.10 61.95 -29.33
CA TYR A 122 9.08 61.51 -28.38
C TYR A 122 8.04 60.62 -29.07
N GLU A 123 7.55 60.97 -30.26
CA GLU A 123 6.53 60.17 -30.95
C GLU A 123 7.15 58.87 -31.51
N GLY A 124 8.36 58.93 -32.08
CA GLY A 124 9.04 57.75 -32.62
C GLY A 124 9.56 56.78 -31.55
N TYR A 125 10.20 57.27 -30.48
CA TYR A 125 10.71 56.40 -29.42
C TYR A 125 9.57 55.85 -28.56
N TYR A 126 8.58 56.68 -28.22
CA TYR A 126 7.45 56.24 -27.40
C TYR A 126 6.49 55.33 -28.18
N GLN A 127 6.20 55.59 -29.47
CA GLN A 127 5.43 54.64 -30.28
C GLN A 127 6.22 53.35 -30.52
N SER A 128 7.48 53.38 -30.99
CA SER A 128 8.19 52.13 -31.30
C SER A 128 8.46 51.26 -30.06
N TYR A 129 8.83 51.88 -28.94
CA TYR A 129 9.10 51.16 -27.70
C TYR A 129 7.82 50.70 -27.02
N TYR A 130 6.81 51.56 -26.88
CA TYR A 130 5.57 51.18 -26.20
C TYR A 130 4.68 50.29 -27.08
N GLN A 131 4.54 50.57 -28.37
CA GLN A 131 3.73 49.73 -29.25
C GLN A 131 4.44 48.40 -29.56
N GLY A 132 5.73 48.41 -29.91
CA GLY A 132 6.46 47.18 -30.20
C GLY A 132 6.68 46.26 -28.99
N TYR A 133 7.04 46.83 -27.83
CA TYR A 133 7.26 46.04 -26.63
C TYR A 133 5.94 45.62 -25.98
N TYR A 134 4.96 46.52 -25.87
CA TYR A 134 3.70 46.21 -25.18
C TYR A 134 2.72 45.42 -26.07
N GLU A 135 2.56 45.72 -27.37
CA GLU A 135 1.77 44.83 -28.24
C GLU A 135 2.52 43.51 -28.48
N GLY A 136 3.80 43.52 -28.84
CA GLY A 136 4.51 42.28 -29.14
C GLY A 136 4.62 41.32 -27.94
N TYR A 137 4.97 41.85 -26.75
CA TYR A 137 5.10 41.02 -25.56
C TYR A 137 3.73 40.69 -24.97
N TYR A 138 2.81 41.64 -24.83
CA TYR A 138 1.52 41.38 -24.21
C TYR A 138 0.61 40.61 -25.16
N GLU A 139 0.49 40.98 -26.42
CA GLU A 139 -0.33 40.24 -27.39
C GLU A 139 0.28 38.87 -27.70
N GLY A 140 1.60 38.78 -27.91
CA GLY A 140 2.26 37.51 -28.18
C GLY A 140 2.26 36.55 -26.99
N TYR A 141 2.63 37.02 -25.79
CA TYR A 141 2.63 36.18 -24.59
C TYR A 141 1.21 35.87 -24.14
N TYR A 142 0.30 36.84 -24.12
CA TYR A 142 -1.07 36.62 -23.66
C TYR A 142 -1.88 35.82 -24.70
N GLN A 143 -1.72 36.01 -26.02
CA GLN A 143 -2.35 35.10 -26.98
C GLN A 143 -1.71 33.72 -26.95
N SER A 144 -0.39 33.56 -27.03
CA SER A 144 0.20 32.21 -27.08
C SER A 144 0.02 31.43 -25.77
N TYR A 145 0.19 32.10 -24.63
CA TYR A 145 -0.01 31.48 -23.32
C TYR A 145 -1.49 31.26 -23.07
N TYR A 146 -2.37 32.26 -23.24
CA TYR A 146 -3.77 32.08 -22.92
C TYR A 146 -4.47 31.20 -23.96
N GLN A 147 -4.27 31.41 -25.26
CA GLN A 147 -4.88 30.55 -26.29
C GLN A 147 -4.28 29.14 -26.28
N GLY A 148 -2.96 28.98 -26.23
CA GLY A 148 -2.33 27.65 -26.22
C GLY A 148 -2.57 26.88 -24.91
N TYR A 149 -2.55 27.55 -23.76
CA TYR A 149 -2.84 26.92 -22.48
C TYR A 149 -4.34 26.72 -22.30
N TYR A 150 -5.23 27.70 -22.53
CA TYR A 150 -6.67 27.46 -22.39
C TYR A 150 -7.25 26.58 -23.50
N GLU A 151 -6.95 26.75 -24.79
CA GLU A 151 -7.48 25.81 -25.79
C GLU A 151 -6.85 24.42 -25.59
N GLY A 152 -5.52 24.32 -25.50
CA GLY A 152 -4.87 23.01 -25.35
C GLY A 152 -5.21 22.27 -24.06
N TYR A 153 -5.19 22.98 -22.93
CA TYR A 153 -5.54 22.40 -21.63
C TYR A 153 -7.03 22.25 -21.48
N TYR A 154 -7.85 23.26 -21.77
CA TYR A 154 -9.30 23.19 -21.53
C TYR A 154 -9.97 22.34 -22.61
N GLU A 155 -9.66 22.47 -23.90
CA GLU A 155 -10.25 21.59 -24.92
C GLU A 155 -9.71 20.16 -24.79
N GLY A 156 -8.41 19.98 -24.60
CA GLY A 156 -7.82 18.65 -24.43
C GLY A 156 -8.22 17.95 -23.13
N TYR A 157 -8.17 18.64 -21.99
CA TYR A 157 -8.60 18.09 -20.70
C TYR A 157 -10.11 17.93 -20.66
N TYR A 158 -10.90 18.91 -21.11
CA TYR A 158 -12.36 18.79 -21.05
C TYR A 158 -12.87 17.77 -22.08
N GLN A 159 -12.34 17.68 -23.30
CA GLN A 159 -12.72 16.59 -24.20
C GLN A 159 -12.24 15.23 -23.66
N SER A 160 -10.96 15.06 -23.30
CA SER A 160 -10.49 13.74 -22.83
C SER A 160 -11.10 13.31 -21.49
N TYR A 161 -11.29 14.25 -20.56
CA TYR A 161 -11.92 13.98 -19.28
C TYR A 161 -13.42 13.81 -19.43
N TYR A 162 -14.13 14.69 -20.15
CA TYR A 162 -15.58 14.54 -20.28
C TYR A 162 -15.95 13.36 -21.18
N GLN A 163 -15.27 13.16 -22.31
CA GLN A 163 -15.52 12.02 -23.19
C GLN A 163 -15.04 10.70 -22.57
N GLY A 164 -13.86 10.67 -21.94
CA GLY A 164 -13.37 9.45 -21.27
C GLY A 164 -14.12 9.10 -19.97
N TYR A 165 -14.49 10.10 -19.16
CA TYR A 165 -15.10 9.90 -17.85
C TYR A 165 -16.63 9.87 -17.90
N TYR A 166 -17.28 10.73 -18.70
CA TYR A 166 -18.73 10.70 -18.85
C TYR A 166 -19.18 9.72 -19.92
N GLU A 167 -18.60 9.69 -21.12
CA GLU A 167 -19.02 8.73 -22.16
C GLU A 167 -18.62 7.30 -21.76
N GLY A 168 -17.34 7.07 -21.43
CA GLY A 168 -16.89 5.74 -20.97
C GLY A 168 -17.44 5.31 -19.60
N GLY A 169 -17.65 6.25 -18.68
CA GLY A 169 -18.17 5.96 -17.34
C GLY A 169 -19.69 5.82 -17.27
N TYR A 170 -20.46 6.62 -18.03
CA TYR A 170 -21.89 6.42 -18.14
C TYR A 170 -22.23 5.32 -19.13
N GLU A 171 -21.63 5.19 -20.32
CA GLU A 171 -21.95 4.04 -21.18
C GLU A 171 -21.56 2.72 -20.52
N GLY A 172 -20.40 2.63 -19.86
CA GLY A 172 -20.01 1.43 -19.12
C GLY A 172 -20.96 1.11 -17.95
N ALA A 173 -21.31 2.09 -17.12
CA ALA A 173 -22.22 1.87 -15.99
C ALA A 173 -23.70 1.73 -16.38
N TYR A 174 -24.12 2.35 -17.50
CA TYR A 174 -25.49 2.31 -18.00
C TYR A 174 -25.72 1.03 -18.82
N GLU A 175 -24.73 0.55 -19.59
CA GLU A 175 -24.73 -0.79 -20.19
C GLU A 175 -24.67 -1.88 -19.12
N ASP A 176 -23.83 -1.79 -18.08
CA ASP A 176 -23.84 -2.76 -16.97
C ASP A 176 -25.21 -2.79 -16.26
N SER A 177 -25.88 -1.64 -16.11
CA SER A 177 -27.21 -1.57 -15.49
C SER A 177 -28.36 -2.12 -16.34
N TYR A 178 -28.14 -2.36 -17.65
CA TYR A 178 -29.13 -2.86 -18.62
C TYR A 178 -28.67 -4.08 -19.42
N TYR A 179 -27.48 -4.63 -19.15
CA TYR A 179 -27.00 -5.83 -19.80
C TYR A 179 -27.88 -7.01 -19.39
N THR A 180 -28.77 -7.44 -20.27
CA THR A 180 -29.67 -8.58 -20.05
C THR A 180 -28.98 -9.91 -20.38
N GLY A 181 -27.76 -10.07 -19.89
CA GLY A 181 -26.92 -11.25 -20.11
C GLY A 181 -27.18 -12.39 -19.12
N PRO A 182 -26.24 -13.34 -19.02
CA PRO A 182 -26.26 -14.30 -17.93
C PRO A 182 -26.11 -13.59 -16.57
N ASP A 183 -26.72 -14.15 -15.53
CA ASP A 183 -26.62 -13.66 -14.15
C ASP A 183 -26.39 -14.89 -13.25
N LEU A 184 -25.14 -15.18 -12.93
CA LEU A 184 -24.79 -16.36 -12.15
C LEU A 184 -24.87 -16.03 -10.67
N ILE A 185 -25.63 -16.84 -9.94
CA ILE A 185 -25.61 -16.87 -8.50
C ILE A 185 -25.14 -18.23 -8.01
N ALA A 186 -24.42 -18.25 -6.89
CA ALA A 186 -23.92 -19.47 -6.28
C ALA A 186 -24.51 -19.71 -4.90
N SER A 187 -24.77 -20.97 -4.58
CA SER A 187 -25.17 -21.42 -3.25
C SER A 187 -24.33 -22.63 -2.84
N TYR A 188 -23.46 -22.46 -1.85
CA TYR A 188 -22.87 -23.59 -1.16
C TYR A 188 -23.96 -24.42 -0.48
N THR A 189 -23.85 -25.76 -0.51
CA THR A 189 -24.88 -26.66 0.02
C THR A 189 -24.33 -27.59 1.09
N SER A 190 -23.19 -28.25 0.83
CA SER A 190 -22.67 -29.27 1.72
C SER A 190 -21.20 -29.58 1.46
N PRO A 191 -20.48 -30.19 2.43
CA PRO A 191 -20.93 -30.55 3.78
C PRO A 191 -20.66 -29.46 4.83
N ALA A 192 -21.33 -29.54 5.99
CA ALA A 192 -20.99 -28.72 7.17
C ALA A 192 -19.91 -29.38 8.05
N SER A 193 -19.69 -30.70 7.89
CA SER A 193 -18.66 -31.45 8.58
C SER A 193 -18.13 -32.62 7.74
N GLY A 194 -16.90 -33.06 8.03
CA GLY A 194 -16.27 -34.19 7.36
C GLY A 194 -15.09 -34.75 8.14
N SER A 195 -14.45 -35.78 7.59
CA SER A 195 -13.23 -36.37 8.15
C SER A 195 -12.01 -35.96 7.32
N ALA A 196 -10.86 -35.88 7.99
CA ALA A 196 -9.59 -35.54 7.34
C ALA A 196 -9.23 -36.55 6.25
N GLY A 197 -8.61 -36.08 5.18
CA GLY A 197 -8.47 -36.83 3.93
C GLY A 197 -9.42 -36.27 2.89
N GLY A 198 -10.24 -37.10 2.25
CA GLY A 198 -11.09 -36.67 1.12
C GLY A 198 -12.37 -35.94 1.55
N ILE A 199 -12.51 -34.68 1.14
CA ILE A 199 -13.76 -33.92 1.24
C ILE A 199 -14.24 -33.54 -0.15
N THR A 200 -15.53 -33.80 -0.41
CA THR A 200 -16.24 -33.35 -1.61
C THR A 200 -17.17 -32.20 -1.26
N LEU A 201 -16.81 -30.99 -1.69
CA LEU A 201 -17.66 -29.82 -1.56
C LEU A 201 -18.71 -29.83 -2.67
N THR A 202 -19.93 -29.45 -2.33
CA THR A 202 -21.08 -29.42 -3.23
C THR A 202 -21.81 -28.10 -3.07
N GLY A 203 -22.17 -27.51 -4.21
CA GLY A 203 -23.05 -26.35 -4.26
C GLY A 203 -23.82 -26.33 -5.57
N ARG A 204 -24.66 -25.32 -5.72
CA ARG A 204 -25.48 -25.10 -6.91
C ARG A 204 -25.14 -23.75 -7.50
N VAL A 205 -24.94 -23.72 -8.82
CA VAL A 205 -24.87 -22.50 -9.61
C VAL A 205 -26.17 -22.36 -10.38
N THR A 206 -26.74 -21.16 -10.37
CA THR A 206 -27.97 -20.83 -11.09
C THR A 206 -27.70 -19.63 -11.98
N ASN A 207 -28.05 -19.73 -13.25
CA ASN A 207 -28.14 -18.57 -14.13
C ASN A 207 -29.56 -18.01 -14.02
N GLN A 208 -29.75 -16.93 -13.28
CA GLN A 208 -31.04 -16.25 -13.13
C GLN A 208 -31.31 -15.22 -14.24
N GLY A 209 -30.35 -15.03 -15.15
CA GLY A 209 -30.46 -14.15 -16.30
C GLY A 209 -31.20 -14.78 -17.48
N ASP A 210 -31.36 -13.99 -18.53
CA ASP A 210 -32.25 -14.29 -19.66
C ASP A 210 -31.52 -14.90 -20.87
N THR A 211 -30.19 -15.03 -20.80
CA THR A 211 -29.38 -15.64 -21.85
C THR A 211 -28.53 -16.79 -21.31
N GLY A 212 -28.15 -17.73 -22.19
CA GLY A 212 -27.29 -18.84 -21.82
C GLY A 212 -25.82 -18.42 -21.70
N THR A 213 -25.05 -19.16 -20.90
CA THR A 213 -23.62 -18.92 -20.68
C THR A 213 -22.76 -19.64 -21.72
N GLY A 214 -21.53 -19.16 -21.89
CA GLY A 214 -20.42 -19.98 -22.38
C GLY A 214 -20.02 -21.06 -21.37
N SER A 215 -18.97 -21.83 -21.69
CA SER A 215 -18.39 -22.81 -20.76
C SER A 215 -17.57 -22.09 -19.69
N PHE A 216 -17.87 -22.29 -18.42
CA PHE A 216 -17.16 -21.67 -17.29
C PHE A 216 -16.89 -22.68 -16.16
N THR A 217 -16.01 -22.32 -15.24
CA THR A 217 -15.72 -23.12 -14.03
C THR A 217 -16.06 -22.34 -12.77
N SER A 218 -16.38 -23.05 -11.69
CA SER A 218 -16.65 -22.44 -10.39
C SER A 218 -15.53 -22.76 -9.40
N TYR A 219 -15.33 -21.88 -8.42
CA TYR A 219 -14.34 -22.08 -7.36
C TYR A 219 -15.03 -22.30 -6.02
N PHE A 220 -14.66 -23.38 -5.34
CA PHE A 220 -14.85 -23.49 -3.91
C PHE A 220 -13.64 -22.89 -3.21
N GLU A 221 -13.87 -21.80 -2.49
CA GLU A 221 -12.85 -21.22 -1.63
C GLU A 221 -12.97 -21.79 -0.23
N VAL A 222 -11.85 -22.28 0.30
CA VAL A 222 -11.74 -22.86 1.64
C VAL A 222 -10.74 -22.04 2.42
N GLN A 223 -11.20 -21.35 3.46
CA GLN A 223 -10.41 -20.44 4.28
C GLN A 223 -10.10 -21.05 5.65
N ALA A 224 -8.80 -21.06 5.99
CA ALA A 224 -8.28 -21.24 7.34
C ALA A 224 -7.21 -20.17 7.62
N SER A 225 -5.97 -20.56 7.92
CA SER A 225 -4.83 -19.62 7.98
C SER A 225 -4.41 -19.08 6.61
N SER A 226 -4.72 -19.83 5.55
CA SER A 226 -4.60 -19.42 4.15
C SER A 226 -5.89 -19.77 3.40
N THR A 227 -6.10 -19.11 2.25
CA THR A 227 -7.22 -19.41 1.35
C THR A 227 -6.76 -20.41 0.30
N LEU A 228 -7.47 -21.53 0.19
CA LEU A 228 -7.32 -22.53 -0.87
C LEU A 228 -8.47 -22.36 -1.87
N SER A 229 -8.19 -22.48 -3.16
CA SER A 229 -9.22 -22.47 -4.22
C SER A 229 -9.27 -23.82 -4.92
N TRP A 230 -10.48 -24.38 -5.06
CA TRP A 230 -10.74 -25.70 -5.63
C TRP A 230 -11.70 -25.56 -6.82
N THR A 231 -11.21 -25.86 -8.01
CA THR A 231 -11.95 -25.67 -9.25
C THR A 231 -12.91 -26.84 -9.52
N SER A 232 -14.16 -26.53 -9.86
CA SER A 232 -15.13 -27.50 -10.36
C SER A 232 -14.85 -27.88 -11.82
N PRO A 233 -15.40 -28.99 -12.32
CA PRO A 233 -15.50 -29.22 -13.76
C PRO A 233 -16.22 -28.04 -14.45
N ALA A 234 -15.91 -27.84 -15.74
CA ALA A 234 -16.53 -26.80 -16.53
C ALA A 234 -17.98 -27.17 -16.88
N ILE A 235 -18.87 -26.18 -16.85
CA ILE A 235 -20.30 -26.33 -17.10
C ILE A 235 -20.80 -25.23 -18.06
N THR A 236 -21.97 -25.46 -18.65
CA THR A 236 -22.73 -24.44 -19.40
C THR A 236 -24.15 -24.41 -18.85
N LEU A 237 -24.75 -23.23 -18.75
CA LEU A 237 -26.11 -23.05 -18.25
C LEU A 237 -26.94 -22.28 -19.27
N ALA A 238 -28.12 -22.81 -19.61
CA ALA A 238 -29.14 -22.03 -20.31
C ALA A 238 -29.68 -20.91 -19.40
N ALA A 239 -30.44 -19.98 -19.98
CA ALA A 239 -31.21 -18.99 -19.22
C ALA A 239 -32.10 -19.68 -18.17
N SER A 240 -32.17 -19.11 -16.96
CA SER A 240 -32.95 -19.65 -15.82
C SER A 240 -32.58 -21.08 -15.37
N ALA A 241 -31.49 -21.66 -15.89
CA ALA A 241 -31.08 -23.03 -15.54
C ALA A 241 -30.17 -23.04 -14.31
N ASN A 242 -30.14 -24.18 -13.61
CA ASN A 242 -29.21 -24.43 -12.52
C ASN A 242 -28.53 -25.79 -12.66
N GLN A 243 -27.33 -25.90 -12.11
CA GLN A 243 -26.58 -27.16 -12.05
C GLN A 243 -25.85 -27.29 -10.72
N VAL A 244 -25.74 -28.52 -10.25
CA VAL A 244 -24.91 -28.86 -9.08
C VAL A 244 -23.47 -28.99 -9.54
N VAL A 245 -22.57 -28.34 -8.80
CA VAL A 245 -21.13 -28.41 -9.01
C VAL A 245 -20.45 -29.00 -7.79
N THR A 246 -19.37 -29.73 -8.01
CA THR A 246 -18.60 -30.38 -6.95
C THR A 246 -17.10 -30.23 -7.16
N ALA A 247 -16.34 -30.17 -6.07
CA ALA A 247 -14.89 -30.28 -6.08
C ALA A 247 -14.41 -31.13 -4.90
N SER A 248 -13.48 -32.07 -5.15
CA SER A 248 -12.97 -32.98 -4.12
C SER A 248 -11.48 -32.85 -3.92
N ARG A 249 -11.01 -32.61 -2.68
CA ARG A 249 -9.58 -32.56 -2.33
C ARG A 249 -9.32 -33.06 -0.91
N GLY A 250 -8.05 -33.34 -0.66
CA GLY A 250 -7.48 -33.64 0.65
C GLY A 250 -7.54 -32.43 1.59
N LEU A 251 -8.15 -32.55 2.77
CA LEU A 251 -8.13 -31.51 3.81
C LEU A 251 -7.78 -32.12 5.17
N GLY A 252 -6.90 -31.45 5.92
CA GLY A 252 -6.52 -31.87 7.28
C GLY A 252 -7.62 -31.60 8.29
N ALA A 253 -7.45 -32.11 9.51
CA ALA A 253 -8.35 -31.78 10.62
C ALA A 253 -8.26 -30.28 10.95
N GLY A 254 -9.40 -29.64 11.18
CA GLY A 254 -9.46 -28.20 11.45
C GLY A 254 -10.86 -27.62 11.31
N SER A 255 -10.96 -26.32 11.61
CA SER A 255 -12.15 -25.53 11.34
C SER A 255 -11.89 -24.62 10.15
N TYR A 256 -12.82 -24.61 9.21
CA TYR A 256 -12.72 -23.89 7.94
C TYR A 256 -13.99 -23.07 7.68
N GLN A 257 -13.87 -22.04 6.85
CA GLN A 257 -14.99 -21.37 6.21
C GLN A 257 -14.96 -21.73 4.72
N VAL A 258 -16.12 -21.98 4.12
CA VAL A 258 -16.25 -22.35 2.70
C VAL A 258 -17.29 -21.48 2.02
N ARG A 259 -17.01 -21.05 0.79
CA ARG A 259 -18.01 -20.49 -0.11
C ARG A 259 -17.82 -21.01 -1.53
N LEU A 260 -18.88 -20.95 -2.33
CA LEU A 260 -18.85 -21.23 -3.75
C LEU A 260 -18.95 -19.91 -4.51
N CYS A 261 -18.07 -19.70 -5.48
CA CYS A 261 -18.16 -18.63 -6.45
C CYS A 261 -18.36 -19.23 -7.85
N ALA A 262 -19.47 -18.88 -8.49
CA ALA A 262 -19.67 -19.14 -9.91
C ALA A 262 -18.69 -18.28 -10.72
N ASP A 263 -18.29 -18.79 -11.90
CA ASP A 263 -17.32 -18.15 -12.79
C ASP A 263 -16.15 -17.46 -12.09
N GLY A 264 -15.47 -18.15 -11.17
CA GLY A 264 -14.41 -17.51 -10.37
C GLY A 264 -13.21 -17.00 -11.18
N ALA A 265 -13.14 -17.31 -12.49
CA ALA A 265 -12.15 -16.80 -13.43
C ALA A 265 -12.58 -15.50 -14.14
N GLY A 266 -13.84 -15.08 -14.02
CA GLY A 266 -14.39 -13.91 -14.71
C GLY A 266 -14.41 -14.07 -16.23
N THR A 267 -14.76 -15.26 -16.72
CA THR A 267 -14.82 -15.57 -18.16
C THR A 267 -16.16 -15.23 -18.82
N ILE A 268 -17.23 -15.18 -18.02
CA ILE A 268 -18.58 -14.84 -18.43
C ILE A 268 -18.82 -13.42 -17.94
N THR A 269 -19.07 -12.49 -18.85
CA THR A 269 -19.60 -11.17 -18.47
C THR A 269 -21.03 -11.35 -18.00
N GLU A 270 -21.29 -10.98 -16.76
CA GLU A 270 -22.57 -11.13 -16.09
C GLU A 270 -23.33 -9.81 -16.01
N SER A 271 -24.66 -9.86 -15.86
CA SER A 271 -25.45 -8.65 -15.57
C SER A 271 -25.19 -8.10 -14.16
N ASN A 272 -24.61 -8.92 -13.27
CA ASN A 272 -24.21 -8.50 -11.94
C ASN A 272 -22.98 -9.29 -11.47
N GLU A 273 -21.79 -8.69 -11.63
CA GLU A 273 -20.53 -9.29 -11.20
C GLU A 273 -20.37 -9.42 -9.67
N ALA A 274 -21.31 -8.91 -8.88
CA ALA A 274 -21.20 -8.85 -7.42
C ALA A 274 -22.02 -9.93 -6.68
N ASN A 275 -22.83 -10.74 -7.36
CA ASN A 275 -23.73 -11.73 -6.73
C ASN A 275 -23.36 -13.21 -7.03
N ASN A 276 -22.25 -13.45 -7.73
CA ASN A 276 -21.83 -14.79 -8.14
C ASN A 276 -21.14 -15.61 -7.04
N CYS A 277 -20.92 -15.05 -5.85
CA CYS A 277 -20.38 -15.75 -4.69
C CYS A 277 -21.41 -15.95 -3.56
N SER A 278 -21.48 -17.16 -3.01
CA SER A 278 -22.28 -17.45 -1.82
C SER A 278 -21.67 -16.83 -0.56
N ALA A 279 -22.48 -16.69 0.49
CA ALA A 279 -21.99 -16.39 1.83
C ALA A 279 -21.04 -17.50 2.33
N TRP A 280 -20.14 -17.13 3.24
CA TRP A 280 -19.27 -18.07 3.93
C TRP A 280 -20.07 -18.99 4.86
N SER A 281 -19.79 -20.28 4.79
CA SER A 281 -20.40 -21.34 5.59
C SER A 281 -19.34 -22.10 6.37
N PRO A 282 -19.59 -22.46 7.65
CA PRO A 282 -18.63 -23.22 8.43
C PRO A 282 -18.49 -24.66 7.93
N LEU A 283 -17.26 -25.17 7.92
CA LEU A 283 -16.92 -26.56 7.68
C LEU A 283 -15.99 -27.06 8.80
N THR A 284 -16.41 -28.09 9.54
CA THR A 284 -15.58 -28.75 10.55
C THR A 284 -15.03 -30.07 10.03
N VAL A 285 -13.71 -30.18 9.96
CA VAL A 285 -13.03 -31.42 9.60
C VAL A 285 -12.43 -32.06 10.85
N THR A 286 -12.91 -33.23 11.23
CA THR A 286 -12.34 -33.98 12.34
C THR A 286 -11.18 -34.84 11.84
N ALA A 287 -10.19 -35.09 12.68
CA ALA A 287 -9.18 -36.12 12.38
C ALA A 287 -9.90 -37.43 12.02
N GLY A 288 -9.40 -38.13 11.01
CA GLY A 288 -9.89 -39.46 10.68
C GLY A 288 -9.73 -40.39 11.88
N ALA A 289 -10.62 -41.37 12.01
CA ALA A 289 -10.46 -42.39 13.05
C ALA A 289 -9.13 -43.12 12.80
N ALA A 290 -8.24 -43.10 13.78
CA ALA A 290 -6.95 -43.78 13.73
C ALA A 290 -6.76 -44.63 14.99
N PRO A 291 -6.04 -45.77 14.90
CA PRO A 291 -5.58 -46.49 16.07
C PRO A 291 -4.55 -45.67 16.86
N ASP A 292 -4.41 -45.98 18.15
CA ASP A 292 -3.37 -45.44 19.03
C ASP A 292 -2.97 -46.52 20.04
N LEU A 293 -1.87 -47.22 19.80
CA LEU A 293 -1.38 -48.34 20.57
C LEU A 293 -0.47 -47.86 21.68
N VAL A 294 -0.84 -48.21 22.90
CA VAL A 294 0.00 -48.03 24.08
C VAL A 294 0.30 -49.38 24.72
N ALA A 295 1.51 -49.51 25.26
CA ALA A 295 1.93 -50.71 25.97
C ALA A 295 2.13 -50.45 27.46
N SER A 296 1.84 -51.47 28.27
CA SER A 296 2.09 -51.49 29.71
C SER A 296 2.70 -52.82 30.13
N TYR A 297 3.92 -52.80 30.69
CA TYR A 297 4.48 -53.96 31.37
C TYR A 297 3.80 -54.16 32.73
N THR A 298 3.35 -55.37 33.03
CA THR A 298 2.58 -55.64 34.25
C THR A 298 3.31 -56.53 35.24
N SER A 299 3.94 -57.63 34.79
CA SER A 299 4.56 -58.60 35.68
C SER A 299 5.53 -59.52 34.95
N PRO A 300 6.45 -60.19 35.67
CA PRO A 300 6.72 -60.06 37.10
C PRO A 300 7.76 -58.97 37.43
N SER A 301 7.85 -58.55 38.69
CA SER A 301 8.94 -57.68 39.18
C SER A 301 10.11 -58.47 39.77
N SER A 302 9.94 -59.78 39.97
CA SER A 302 10.98 -60.68 40.45
C SER A 302 10.79 -62.11 39.94
N GLY A 303 11.85 -62.92 39.98
CA GLY A 303 11.80 -64.34 39.69
C GLY A 303 13.07 -65.07 40.14
N THR A 304 13.09 -66.39 39.93
CA THR A 304 14.29 -67.22 40.10
C THR A 304 14.87 -67.58 38.73
N GLU A 305 16.16 -67.87 38.67
CA GLU A 305 16.78 -68.42 37.46
C GLU A 305 15.94 -69.58 36.87
N GLY A 306 15.79 -69.57 35.55
CA GLY A 306 14.86 -70.44 34.84
C GLY A 306 13.99 -69.70 33.82
N SER A 307 12.97 -70.38 33.31
CA SER A 307 12.00 -69.80 32.38
C SER A 307 10.99 -68.94 33.14
N ILE A 308 10.92 -67.66 32.80
CA ILE A 308 10.00 -66.69 33.40
C ILE A 308 9.08 -66.15 32.30
N THR A 309 7.78 -66.19 32.56
CA THR A 309 6.75 -65.60 31.69
C THR A 309 6.55 -64.13 32.02
N LEU A 310 6.94 -63.26 31.09
CA LEU A 310 6.67 -61.83 31.09
C LEU A 310 5.23 -61.57 30.63
N THR A 311 4.55 -60.63 31.26
CA THR A 311 3.16 -60.27 30.98
C THR A 311 3.01 -58.75 30.90
N GLY A 312 2.24 -58.28 29.93
CA GLY A 312 1.86 -56.88 29.78
C GLY A 312 0.56 -56.73 29.01
N GLN A 313 0.15 -55.49 28.77
CA GLN A 313 -1.04 -55.16 27.99
C GLN A 313 -0.67 -54.26 26.82
N ALA A 314 -1.20 -54.59 25.64
CA ALA A 314 -1.31 -53.68 24.51
C ALA A 314 -2.74 -53.14 24.48
N THR A 315 -2.92 -51.82 24.43
CA THR A 315 -4.22 -51.16 24.42
C THR A 315 -4.30 -50.23 23.23
N ASN A 316 -5.35 -50.35 22.44
CA ASN A 316 -5.67 -49.36 21.41
C ASN A 316 -6.54 -48.27 22.06
N GLN A 317 -5.94 -47.18 22.52
CA GLN A 317 -6.67 -46.01 23.05
C GLN A 317 -7.22 -45.10 21.95
N GLY A 318 -7.00 -45.46 20.68
CA GLY A 318 -7.48 -44.74 19.51
C GLY A 318 -8.94 -45.02 19.20
N THR A 319 -9.41 -44.41 18.11
CA THR A 319 -10.83 -44.42 17.70
C THR A 319 -11.11 -45.33 16.49
N SER A 320 -10.08 -45.90 15.87
CA SER A 320 -10.22 -46.93 14.82
C SER A 320 -9.62 -48.25 15.28
N ALA A 321 -10.12 -49.35 14.74
CA ALA A 321 -9.49 -50.66 14.90
C ALA A 321 -8.12 -50.72 14.21
N THR A 322 -7.19 -51.48 14.78
CA THR A 322 -5.86 -51.69 14.22
C THR A 322 -5.90 -52.69 13.06
N GLY A 323 -4.93 -52.59 12.14
CA GLY A 323 -4.50 -53.76 11.37
C GLY A 323 -3.81 -54.81 12.26
N PRO A 324 -3.44 -55.99 11.73
CA PRO A 324 -2.67 -56.97 12.49
C PRO A 324 -1.30 -56.40 12.88
N PHE A 325 -0.96 -56.46 14.16
CA PHE A 325 0.34 -56.02 14.68
C PHE A 325 0.89 -57.05 15.67
N ALA A 326 2.21 -57.02 15.87
CA ALA A 326 2.89 -57.86 16.84
C ALA A 326 3.53 -57.01 17.94
N SER A 327 3.53 -57.54 19.16
CA SER A 327 4.14 -56.90 20.32
C SER A 327 5.37 -57.69 20.77
N TYR A 328 6.38 -57.05 21.36
CA TYR A 328 7.56 -57.75 21.88
C TYR A 328 7.99 -57.22 23.24
N PHE A 329 8.66 -58.06 24.03
CA PHE A 329 9.33 -57.63 25.25
C PHE A 329 10.80 -57.39 24.99
N GLU A 330 11.30 -56.24 25.44
CA GLU A 330 12.71 -55.90 25.44
C GLU A 330 13.28 -56.05 26.85
N VAL A 331 14.46 -56.66 26.96
CA VAL A 331 15.15 -56.85 28.24
C VAL A 331 16.61 -56.40 28.11
N GLN A 332 16.96 -55.29 28.75
CA GLN A 332 18.34 -54.79 28.78
C GLN A 332 19.24 -55.66 29.66
N GLY A 333 20.54 -55.68 29.34
CA GLY A 333 21.54 -56.52 30.01
C GLY A 333 21.77 -57.89 29.34
N SER A 334 21.03 -58.19 28.27
CA SER A 334 21.09 -59.48 27.58
C SER A 334 21.04 -59.40 26.05
N GLY A 335 20.78 -58.21 25.49
CA GLY A 335 20.74 -57.95 24.04
C GLY A 335 19.62 -58.66 23.26
N THR A 336 18.74 -59.42 23.93
CA THR A 336 17.75 -60.28 23.25
C THR A 336 16.33 -59.73 23.43
N LEU A 337 15.59 -59.64 22.33
CA LEU A 337 14.14 -59.45 22.32
C LEU A 337 13.46 -60.80 22.63
N SER A 338 12.45 -60.81 23.49
CA SER A 338 11.53 -61.95 23.52
C SER A 338 10.61 -61.80 22.31
N GLY A 339 10.58 -62.81 21.44
CA GLY A 339 10.05 -62.72 20.08
C GLY A 339 8.62 -62.17 19.99
N PRO A 340 8.23 -61.67 18.80
CA PRO A 340 6.93 -61.05 18.61
C PRO A 340 5.79 -62.00 19.02
N SER A 341 4.77 -61.46 19.68
CA SER A 341 3.49 -62.14 19.85
C SER A 341 2.95 -62.58 18.50
N ALA A 342 2.06 -63.57 18.49
CA ALA A 342 1.23 -63.80 17.30
C ALA A 342 0.55 -62.47 16.90
N PRO A 343 0.40 -62.18 15.60
CA PRO A 343 -0.29 -60.98 15.15
C PRO A 343 -1.69 -60.90 15.77
N ILE A 344 -1.99 -59.78 16.42
CA ILE A 344 -3.30 -59.49 17.00
C ILE A 344 -3.93 -58.27 16.32
N THR A 345 -5.24 -58.16 16.40
CA THR A 345 -5.98 -56.96 16.02
C THR A 345 -6.74 -56.46 17.25
N LEU A 346 -6.81 -55.15 17.43
CA LEU A 346 -7.55 -54.53 18.52
C LEU A 346 -8.61 -53.58 17.93
N ALA A 347 -9.85 -53.76 18.38
CA ALA A 347 -10.88 -52.75 18.17
C ALA A 347 -10.50 -51.44 18.89
N ALA A 348 -11.18 -50.34 18.54
CA ALA A 348 -11.04 -49.08 19.26
C ALA A 348 -11.33 -49.28 20.76
N SER A 349 -10.50 -48.69 21.62
CA SER A 349 -10.56 -48.82 23.09
C SER A 349 -10.40 -50.23 23.66
N ALA A 350 -9.97 -51.22 22.86
CA ALA A 350 -9.76 -52.59 23.32
C ALA A 350 -8.33 -52.81 23.81
N SER A 351 -8.15 -53.78 24.72
CA SER A 351 -6.86 -54.21 25.24
C SER A 351 -6.67 -55.73 25.07
N ALA A 352 -5.43 -56.16 24.85
CA ALA A 352 -5.03 -57.56 24.86
C ALA A 352 -3.87 -57.78 25.82
N THR A 353 -3.93 -58.90 26.55
CA THR A 353 -2.81 -59.38 27.37
C THR A 353 -1.77 -60.04 26.47
N ILE A 354 -0.53 -59.58 26.58
CA ILE A 354 0.63 -60.12 25.86
C ILE A 354 1.49 -60.88 26.86
N THR A 355 1.84 -62.11 26.50
CA THR A 355 2.72 -62.96 27.31
C THR A 355 3.87 -63.50 26.46
N ALA A 356 5.08 -63.51 27.01
CA ALA A 356 6.23 -64.17 26.39
C ALA A 356 7.14 -64.76 27.47
N SER A 357 7.65 -65.97 27.25
CA SER A 357 8.56 -66.60 28.21
C SER A 357 10.01 -66.44 27.80
N ARG A 358 10.87 -66.21 28.79
CA ARG A 358 12.31 -66.06 28.61
C ARG A 358 13.08 -66.80 29.69
N THR A 359 14.15 -67.48 29.31
CA THR A 359 15.07 -68.13 30.25
C THR A 359 16.12 -67.13 30.75
N PHE A 360 16.22 -66.99 32.07
CA PHE A 360 17.23 -66.19 32.76
C PHE A 360 18.23 -67.13 33.44
N THR A 361 19.51 -67.03 33.09
CA THR A 361 20.57 -67.96 33.52
C THR A 361 21.55 -67.37 34.54
N ALA A 362 21.36 -66.12 34.92
CA ALA A 362 22.21 -65.45 35.90
C ALA A 362 21.38 -64.56 36.81
N ALA A 363 21.51 -64.78 38.11
CA ALA A 363 21.13 -63.83 39.14
C ALA A 363 22.11 -62.64 39.18
N GLY A 364 21.62 -61.46 39.58
CA GLY A 364 22.47 -60.27 39.66
C GLY A 364 21.69 -58.96 39.60
N SER A 365 22.33 -57.90 39.09
CA SER A 365 21.71 -56.59 38.91
C SER A 365 20.35 -56.71 38.20
N PRO A 366 19.34 -55.93 38.63
CA PRO A 366 18.00 -56.04 38.08
C PRO A 366 18.01 -55.79 36.58
N TYR A 367 17.39 -56.71 35.84
CA TYR A 367 17.13 -56.51 34.42
C TYR A 367 16.13 -55.37 34.25
N GLN A 368 16.28 -54.57 33.20
CA GLN A 368 15.25 -53.61 32.80
C GLN A 368 14.42 -54.23 31.69
N VAL A 369 13.10 -54.26 31.87
CA VAL A 369 12.13 -54.86 30.95
C VAL A 369 11.11 -53.81 30.51
N ARG A 370 10.71 -53.85 29.24
CA ARG A 370 9.54 -53.10 28.75
C ARG A 370 8.78 -53.91 27.71
N LEU A 371 7.50 -53.61 27.54
CA LEU A 371 6.67 -54.10 26.43
C LEU A 371 6.57 -53.00 25.38
N CYS A 372 6.69 -53.38 24.11
CA CYS A 372 6.36 -52.51 22.98
C CYS A 372 5.21 -53.14 22.18
N ALA A 373 4.10 -52.41 22.08
CA ALA A 373 3.01 -52.70 21.15
C ALA A 373 3.40 -52.10 19.80
N ASP A 374 3.38 -52.90 18.74
CA ASP A 374 3.79 -52.47 17.39
C ASP A 374 5.14 -51.72 17.34
N GLY A 375 6.15 -52.18 18.09
CA GLY A 375 7.44 -51.50 18.13
C GLY A 375 8.24 -51.51 16.81
N TYR A 376 7.68 -52.07 15.74
CA TYR A 376 8.22 -52.03 14.38
C TYR A 376 7.45 -51.08 13.44
N GLY A 377 6.38 -50.43 13.91
CA GLY A 377 5.58 -49.47 13.15
C GLY A 377 4.83 -50.08 11.96
N ALA A 378 4.19 -51.24 12.15
CA ALA A 378 3.39 -51.90 11.12
C ALA A 378 2.00 -51.27 10.94
N VAL A 379 1.48 -50.62 11.99
CA VAL A 379 0.21 -49.90 12.00
C VAL A 379 0.52 -48.41 12.03
N VAL A 380 -0.14 -47.64 11.15
CA VAL A 380 -0.06 -46.19 11.22
C VAL A 380 -1.03 -45.69 12.28
N GLU A 381 -0.50 -44.93 13.22
CA GLU A 381 -1.19 -44.55 14.45
C GLU A 381 -1.40 -43.03 14.54
N SER A 382 -2.30 -42.58 15.42
CA SER A 382 -2.38 -41.14 15.71
C SER A 382 -1.18 -40.62 16.49
N ASN A 383 -0.47 -41.51 17.19
CA ASN A 383 0.76 -41.21 17.90
C ASN A 383 1.71 -42.42 17.81
N GLU A 384 2.87 -42.24 17.20
CA GLU A 384 3.88 -43.29 17.00
C GLU A 384 4.90 -43.34 18.16
N SER A 385 4.77 -42.46 19.16
CA SER A 385 5.79 -42.24 20.20
C SER A 385 5.47 -42.90 21.53
N ASN A 386 4.28 -43.46 21.69
CA ASN A 386 3.73 -44.04 22.93
C ASN A 386 3.55 -45.56 22.88
N ASN A 387 4.14 -46.20 21.87
CA ASN A 387 4.04 -47.63 21.56
C ASN A 387 4.74 -48.53 22.60
N CYS A 388 5.69 -47.99 23.36
CA CYS A 388 6.45 -48.74 24.37
C CYS A 388 6.18 -48.26 25.79
N SER A 389 6.06 -49.21 26.72
CA SER A 389 5.98 -48.89 28.14
C SER A 389 7.29 -48.30 28.65
N SER A 390 7.22 -47.58 29.78
CA SER A 390 8.39 -47.26 30.58
C SER A 390 9.15 -48.54 30.99
N TRP A 391 10.45 -48.39 31.22
CA TRP A 391 11.29 -49.46 31.75
C TRP A 391 10.88 -49.83 33.17
N ALA A 392 10.79 -51.14 33.44
CA ALA A 392 10.49 -51.72 34.74
C ALA A 392 11.61 -52.66 35.18
N SER A 393 11.90 -52.68 36.49
CA SER A 393 12.92 -53.55 37.06
C SER A 393 12.40 -54.98 37.28
N LEU A 394 13.18 -55.97 36.87
CA LEU A 394 12.98 -57.40 37.11
C LEU A 394 14.20 -57.98 37.85
N THR A 395 14.02 -58.38 39.10
CA THR A 395 15.08 -58.97 39.93
C THR A 395 15.10 -60.49 39.84
N ILE A 396 16.24 -61.07 39.44
CA ILE A 396 16.42 -62.52 39.35
C ILE A 396 17.28 -63.02 40.51
N SER A 397 16.74 -64.00 41.27
CA SER A 397 17.45 -64.69 42.35
C SER A 397 18.03 -66.02 41.87
N PRO A 398 19.13 -66.52 42.47
CA PRO A 398 19.71 -67.81 42.11
C PRO A 398 18.69 -68.95 42.22
N ALA A 399 18.79 -69.95 41.36
CA ALA A 399 18.03 -71.19 41.54
C ALA A 399 18.40 -71.81 42.91
N ALA A 400 17.42 -72.41 43.59
CA ALA A 400 17.68 -73.13 44.83
C ALA A 400 18.70 -74.25 44.56
N GLY A 401 19.88 -74.15 45.21
CA GLY A 401 20.89 -75.19 45.13
C GLY A 401 20.39 -76.52 45.72
N PRO A 402 21.00 -77.67 45.35
CA PRO A 402 20.70 -78.92 46.02
C PRO A 402 20.92 -78.76 47.53
N PRO A 403 20.07 -79.36 48.40
CA PRO A 403 20.24 -79.25 49.84
C PRO A 403 21.66 -79.68 50.20
N SER A 404 22.41 -78.80 50.88
CA SER A 404 23.77 -79.09 51.32
C SER A 404 23.77 -80.39 52.12
N GLY A 405 24.49 -81.40 51.63
CA GLY A 405 24.57 -82.72 52.25
C GLY A 405 24.86 -82.60 53.73
N GLY A 406 23.91 -83.06 54.56
CA GLY A 406 24.11 -83.20 55.99
C GLY A 406 25.33 -84.09 56.25
N THR A 407 26.21 -83.62 57.12
CA THR A 407 27.30 -84.39 57.68
C THR A 407 26.74 -85.66 58.33
N PHE A 408 26.96 -86.82 57.70
CA PHE A 408 26.77 -88.10 58.38
C PHE A 408 27.81 -88.20 59.51
N PRO A 409 27.41 -88.45 60.77
CA PRO A 409 28.36 -88.65 61.84
C PRO A 409 29.15 -89.94 61.60
N THR A 410 30.48 -89.82 61.53
CA THR A 410 31.39 -90.94 61.43
C THR A 410 31.30 -91.77 62.71
N LEU A 411 30.78 -92.99 62.61
CA LEU A 411 30.79 -93.98 63.69
C LEU A 411 32.22 -94.55 63.78
N THR A 412 33.01 -94.07 64.75
CA THR A 412 34.23 -94.75 65.18
C THR A 412 33.85 -96.02 65.94
N LEU A 413 34.23 -97.18 65.39
CA LEU A 413 34.23 -98.49 66.05
C LEU A 413 35.46 -98.66 66.94
#